data_AF-A0A3E0B149-F1
#
_entry.id   AF-A0A3E0B149-F1
#
_cell.length_a   1.000
_cell.length_b   1.000
_cell.length_c   1.000
_cell.angle_alpha   90.00
_cell.angle_beta   90.00
_cell.angle_gamma   90.00
#
_symmetry.space_group_name_H-M   'P 1'
#
loop_
_entity.id
_entity.type
_entity.pdbx_description
1 polymer ?
#
loop_
_entity_poly.entity_id
_entity_poly.type
_entity_poly.pdbx_seq_one_letter_code
_entity_poly.pdbx_strand_id
1 'polypeptide(L)' 'MPFFDTGELFSIGGLTIRIGVNALAILMGLVAVFGIIGLLNSMKAKNILAAAFSAITVLVFGLWALATIFTFGYPDLG' A
#
# COMPACT_ATOMS: atom_id res chain seq x y z
N MET A 1 4.25 -6.91 15.20
CA MET A 1 5.65 -6.44 15.39
C MET A 1 6.17 -5.79 14.12
N PRO A 2 6.43 -4.47 14.14
CA PRO A 2 7.04 -3.76 13.02
C PRO A 2 8.54 -4.04 12.91
N PHE A 3 9.06 -4.03 11.68
CA PHE A 3 10.50 -4.08 11.43
C PHE A 3 11.17 -2.74 11.73
N PHE A 4 10.45 -1.66 11.41
CA PHE A 4 10.81 -0.28 11.72
C PHE A 4 9.58 0.45 12.21
N ASP A 5 9.71 1.25 13.27
CA ASP A 5 8.67 2.11 13.80
C ASP A 5 9.32 3.37 14.37
N THR A 6 8.89 4.54 13.90
CA THR A 6 9.32 5.84 14.41
C THR A 6 8.63 6.26 15.71
N GLY A 7 7.62 5.51 16.16
CA GLY A 7 6.70 5.93 17.23
C GLY A 7 5.68 6.97 16.74
N GLU A 8 4.92 7.54 17.69
CA GLU A 8 3.97 8.63 17.43
C GLU A 8 4.69 9.88 16.99
N LEU A 9 4.40 10.34 15.77
CA LEU A 9 4.94 11.59 15.26
C LEU A 9 3.98 12.74 15.55
N PHE A 10 2.72 12.62 15.12
CA PHE A 10 1.69 13.64 15.33
C PHE A 10 0.29 13.05 15.22
N SER A 11 -0.67 13.63 15.93
CA SER A 11 -2.09 13.24 15.86
C SER A 11 -2.91 14.37 15.25
N ILE A 12 -3.73 14.05 14.24
CA ILE A 12 -4.61 15.02 13.57
C ILE A 12 -6.02 14.42 13.56
N GLY A 13 -6.98 15.09 14.20
CA GLY A 13 -8.39 14.70 14.15
C GLY A 13 -8.69 13.30 14.67
N GLY A 14 -7.89 12.77 15.60
CA GLY A 14 -8.02 11.41 16.13
C GLY A 14 -7.26 10.32 15.34
N LEU A 15 -6.57 10.69 14.25
CA LEU A 15 -5.64 9.81 13.54
C LEU A 15 -4.22 10.04 14.03
N THR A 16 -3.62 9.02 14.63
CA THR A 16 -2.21 9.00 15.00
C THR A 16 -1.38 8.63 13.78
N ILE A 17 -0.53 9.56 13.35
CA ILE A 17 0.43 9.34 12.27
C ILE A 17 1.75 8.88 12.85
N ARG A 18 2.23 7.77 12.30
CA ARG A 18 3.54 7.17 12.57
C ARG A 18 4.19 6.87 11.22
N ILE A 19 5.46 6.49 11.21
CA ILE A 19 6.07 5.87 10.03
C ILE A 19 6.61 4.54 10.48
N GLY A 20 6.10 3.47 9.89
CA GLY A 20 6.65 2.17 10.16
C GLY A 20 6.35 1.14 9.10
N VAL A 21 7.17 0.10 9.08
CA VAL A 21 7.13 -0.93 8.03
C VAL A 21 6.99 -2.28 8.71
N ASN A 22 5.93 -3.00 8.35
CA ASN A 22 5.68 -4.36 8.77
C ASN A 22 5.57 -5.28 7.55
N ALA A 23 5.44 -6.59 7.78
CA ALA A 23 5.33 -7.57 6.70
C ALA A 23 4.14 -7.30 5.77
N LEU A 24 3.01 -6.83 6.31
CA LEU A 24 1.81 -6.51 5.54
C LEU A 24 2.06 -5.35 4.57
N ALA A 25 2.65 -4.26 5.03
CA ALA A 25 3.01 -3.11 4.20
C ALA A 25 3.95 -3.51 3.07
N ILE A 26 4.95 -4.35 3.35
CA ILE A 26 5.89 -4.85 2.32
C ILE A 26 5.15 -5.71 1.30
N LEU A 27 4.32 -6.66 1.75
CA LEU A 27 3.57 -7.54 0.86
C LEU A 27 2.63 -6.75 -0.06
N MET A 28 1.87 -5.81 0.50
CA MET A 28 0.98 -4.95 -0.30
C MET A 28 1.77 -4.04 -1.25
N GLY A 29 2.90 -3.50 -0.80
CA GLY A 29 3.81 -2.73 -1.64
C GLY A 29 4.34 -3.55 -2.83
N LEU A 30 4.74 -4.80 -2.61
CA LEU A 30 5.18 -5.71 -3.68
C LEU A 30 4.05 -6.00 -4.68
N VAL A 31 2.84 -6.25 -4.18
CA VAL A 31 1.66 -6.45 -5.05
C VAL A 31 1.40 -5.20 -5.90
N ALA A 32 1.51 -3.99 -5.32
CA ALA A 32 1.38 -2.75 -6.06
C ALA A 32 2.47 -2.59 -7.14
N VAL A 33 3.73 -2.92 -6.84
CA VAL A 33 4.83 -2.90 -7.82
C VAL A 33 4.57 -3.87 -8.98
N PHE A 34 4.17 -5.11 -8.68
CA PHE A 34 3.79 -6.06 -9.72
C PHE A 34 2.56 -5.60 -10.52
N GLY A 35 1.62 -4.92 -9.88
CA GLY A 35 0.50 -4.27 -10.53
C GLY A 35 0.94 -3.19 -11.53
N ILE A 36 1.97 -2.40 -11.21
CA ILE A 36 2.53 -1.39 -12.14
C ILE A 36 3.13 -2.09 -13.37
N ILE A 37 3.92 -3.15 -13.16
CA ILE A 37 4.52 -3.93 -14.24
C ILE A 37 3.40 -4.54 -15.12
N GLY A 38 2.38 -5.11 -14.49
CA GLY A 38 1.20 -5.65 -15.17
C GLY A 38 0.46 -4.58 -15.99
N LEU A 39 0.28 -3.38 -15.43
CA LEU A 39 -0.36 -2.26 -16.10
C LEU A 39 0.42 -1.83 -17.35
N LEU A 40 1.73 -1.63 -17.22
CA LEU A 40 2.60 -1.24 -18.34
C LEU A 40 2.58 -2.27 -19.48
N ASN A 41 2.60 -3.56 -19.14
CA ASN A 41 2.54 -4.64 -20.13
C ASN A 41 1.15 -4.74 -20.79
N SER A 42 0.08 -4.57 -20.00
CA SER A 42 -1.30 -4.61 -20.50
C SER A 42 -1.59 -3.46 -21.47
N MET A 43 -1.07 -2.26 -21.19
CA MET A 43 -1.15 -1.09 -22.07
C MET A 43 -0.43 -1.33 -23.40
N LYS A 44 0.79 -1.89 -23.36
CA LYS A 44 1.53 -2.26 -24.58
C LYS A 44 0.79 -3.31 -25.41
N ALA A 45 0.14 -4.27 -24.76
CA ALA A 45 -0.67 -5.30 -25.40
C ALA A 45 -2.06 -4.82 -25.87
N LYS A 46 -2.41 -3.54 -25.63
CA LYS A 46 -3.75 -2.96 -25.87
C LYS A 46 -4.88 -3.76 -25.20
N ASN A 47 -4.57 -4.46 -24.11
CA ASN A 47 -5.55 -5.22 -23.34
C ASN A 47 -6.15 -4.32 -22.26
N ILE A 48 -7.27 -3.69 -22.59
CA ILE A 48 -7.95 -2.71 -21.73
C ILE A 48 -8.45 -3.36 -20.43
N LEU A 49 -8.93 -4.60 -20.49
CA LEU A 49 -9.44 -5.30 -19.31
C LEU A 49 -8.31 -5.58 -18.32
N ALA A 50 -7.19 -6.13 -18.81
CA ALA A 50 -6.01 -6.37 -17.97
C ALA A 50 -5.40 -5.07 -17.44
N ALA A 51 -5.42 -3.99 -18.23
CA ALA A 51 -4.97 -2.68 -17.80
C ALA A 51 -5.86 -2.14 -16.67
N ALA A 52 -7.19 -2.25 -16.78
CA ALA A 52 -8.12 -1.82 -15.74
C ALA A 52 -7.90 -2.58 -14.43
N PHE A 53 -7.80 -3.92 -14.48
CA PHE A 53 -7.51 -4.72 -13.28
C PHE A 53 -6.15 -4.38 -12.67
N SER A 54 -5.12 -4.24 -13.49
CA SER A 54 -3.80 -3.86 -13.00
C SER A 54 -3.82 -2.48 -12.34
N ALA A 55 -4.51 -1.50 -12.93
CA ALA A 55 -4.66 -0.16 -12.35
C ALA A 55 -5.38 -0.20 -11.00
N ILE A 56 -6.47 -0.97 -10.89
CA ILE A 56 -7.18 -1.17 -9.62
C ILE A 56 -6.26 -1.82 -8.58
N THR A 57 -5.48 -2.83 -8.97
CA THR A 57 -4.50 -3.46 -8.07
C THR A 57 -3.49 -2.44 -7.55
N VAL A 58 -2.90 -1.61 -8.42
CA VAL A 58 -1.94 -0.56 -7.98
C VAL A 58 -2.61 0.41 -7.02
N LEU A 59 -3.81 0.88 -7.34
CA LEU A 59 -4.52 1.86 -6.51
C LEU A 59 -4.87 1.28 -5.14
N VAL A 60 -5.51 0.11 -5.10
CA VAL A 60 -5.96 -0.49 -3.84
C VAL A 60 -4.76 -0.88 -2.98
N PHE A 61 -3.85 -1.69 -3.50
CA PHE A 61 -2.73 -2.18 -2.70
C PHE A 61 -1.68 -1.10 -2.41
N GLY A 62 -1.48 -0.15 -3.33
CA GLY A 62 -0.55 0.97 -3.11
C GLY A 62 -1.06 1.94 -2.05
N LEU A 63 -2.34 2.34 -2.12
CA LEU A 63 -2.93 3.21 -1.10
C LEU A 63 -2.99 2.51 0.25
N TRP A 64 -3.36 1.22 0.29
CA TRP A 64 -3.36 0.46 1.54
C TRP A 64 -1.95 0.25 2.10
N ALA A 65 -0.94 0.00 1.26
CA ALA A 65 0.45 -0.07 1.72
C ALA A 65 0.87 1.24 2.38
N LEU A 66 0.59 2.39 1.76
CA LEU A 66 0.86 3.70 2.33
C LEU A 66 0.08 3.93 3.63
N ALA A 67 -1.21 3.63 3.65
CA ALA A 67 -2.03 3.75 4.85
C ALA A 67 -1.46 2.90 6.00
N THR A 68 -1.07 1.65 5.72
CA THR A 68 -0.42 0.78 6.71
C THR A 68 0.93 1.33 7.15
N ILE A 69 1.72 1.95 6.25
CA ILE A 69 2.98 2.58 6.63
C ILE A 69 2.75 3.75 7.60
N PHE A 70 1.71 4.56 7.36
CA PHE A 70 1.47 5.77 8.13
C PHE A 70 0.62 5.59 9.40
N THR A 71 -0.15 4.51 9.49
CA THR A 71 -1.13 4.30 10.57
C THR A 71 -1.05 2.93 11.21
N PHE A 72 -0.10 2.09 10.78
CA PHE A 72 0.02 0.69 11.19
C PHE A 72 -1.20 -0.20 10.93
N GLY A 73 -2.10 0.21 10.03
CA GLY A 73 -3.33 -0.53 9.76
C GLY A 73 -4.28 -0.38 10.93
N TYR A 74 -5.09 0.67 10.90
CA TYR A 74 -6.14 0.88 11.89
C TYR A 74 -7.21 -0.23 11.79
N PRO A 75 -7.68 -0.82 12.91
CA PRO A 75 -7.25 -0.56 14.28
C PRO A 75 -6.00 -1.36 14.65
N ASP A 76 -5.20 -0.78 15.54
CA ASP A 76 -4.06 -1.43 16.20
C ASP A 76 -4.49 -2.80 16.74
N LEU A 77 -4.01 -3.89 16.12
CA LEU A 77 -4.45 -5.24 16.44
C LEU A 77 -3.82 -5.80 17.73
N GLY A 78 -3.20 -4.95 18.55
CA GLY A 78 -2.56 -5.32 19.81
C GLY A 78 -1.09 -5.71 19.66
#